data_AF-A0A651HU82-F1
#
_entry.id   AF-A0A651HU82-F1
#
_cell.length_a   1.000
_cell.length_b   1.000
_cell.length_c   1.000
_cell.angle_alpha   90.00
_cell.angle_beta   90.00
_cell.angle_gamma   90.00
#
_symmetry.space_group_name_H-M   'P 1'
#
loop_
_entity.id
_entity.type
_entity.pdbx_description
1 polymer ?
#
loop_
_entity_poly.entity_id
_entity_poly.type
_entity_poly.pdbx_seq_one_letter_code
_entity_poly.pdbx_strand_id
1 'polypeptide(L)'
;MTWDLGVATPRDAMEKPVQVLRTHQYDIERQDGPPNIYITTRWRQRGPFDDEREAGIEMAQTRFVVEARPRTRNPEGQDIYSVRIRAENMVQMTRDGGDWETEGPVTTEFRAYASGIADDIRSSLSTGIRMVGP
;
A
#
# COMPACT_ATOMS: atom_id res chain seq x y z
N MET A 1 -0.66 -3.04 -8.70
CA MET A 1 -2.09 -3.27 -8.35
C MET A 1 -2.58 -2.21 -7.38
N THR A 2 -3.86 -1.83 -7.42
CA THR A 2 -4.40 -0.75 -6.57
C THR A 2 -5.68 -1.16 -5.84
N TRP A 3 -5.84 -0.74 -4.60
CA TRP A 3 -7.03 -0.96 -3.76
C TRP A 3 -7.53 0.37 -3.17
N ASP A 4 -8.85 0.49 -3.07
CA ASP A 4 -9.50 1.56 -2.32
C ASP A 4 -9.60 1.16 -0.84
N LEU A 5 -9.19 2.08 0.03
CA LEU A 5 -9.12 1.88 1.47
C LEU A 5 -10.24 2.62 2.23
N GLY A 6 -11.14 3.29 1.50
CA GLY A 6 -12.21 4.09 2.05
C GLY A 6 -11.81 5.54 2.27
N VAL A 7 -12.36 6.14 3.33
CA VAL A 7 -12.14 7.55 3.66
C VAL A 7 -11.47 7.70 5.02
N ALA A 8 -10.81 8.83 5.23
CA ALA A 8 -10.15 9.15 6.50
C ALA A 8 -10.01 10.66 6.70
N THR A 9 -9.79 11.07 7.95
CA THR A 9 -9.30 12.43 8.23
C THR A 9 -7.86 12.58 7.71
N PRO A 10 -7.35 13.81 7.51
CA PRO A 10 -5.99 14.00 7.00
C PRO A 10 -4.94 13.36 7.92
N ARG A 11 -5.17 13.45 9.24
CA ARG A 11 -4.32 12.83 10.25
C ARG A 11 -4.30 11.31 10.14
N ASP A 12 -5.47 10.68 10.09
CA ASP A 12 -5.59 9.22 9.99
C ASP A 12 -4.99 8.70 8.68
N ALA A 13 -5.20 9.42 7.57
CA ALA A 13 -4.61 9.10 6.27
C ALA A 13 -3.08 9.18 6.25
N MET A 14 -2.47 9.95 7.15
CA MET A 14 -1.00 10.03 7.30
C MET A 14 -0.44 9.00 8.28
N GLU A 15 -1.08 8.83 9.43
CA GLU A 15 -0.51 8.06 10.55
C GLU A 15 -0.75 6.55 10.41
N LYS A 16 -1.98 6.15 10.07
CA LYS A 16 -2.39 4.74 10.12
C LYS A 16 -1.75 3.87 9.04
N PRO A 17 -1.66 4.31 7.76
CA PRO A 17 -0.95 3.53 6.77
C PRO A 17 0.52 3.33 7.15
N VAL A 18 1.19 4.36 7.69
CA VAL A 18 2.58 4.26 8.15
C VAL A 18 2.74 3.24 9.27
N GLN A 19 1.84 3.24 10.25
CA GLN A 19 1.86 2.27 11.35
C GLN A 19 1.76 0.83 10.83
N VAL A 20 0.76 0.55 9.99
CA VAL A 20 0.55 -0.80 9.42
C VAL A 20 1.73 -1.21 8.54
N LEU A 21 2.22 -0.34 7.65
CA LEU A 21 3.37 -0.65 6.79
C LEU A 21 4.62 -0.99 7.62
N ARG A 22 4.86 -0.28 8.72
CA ARG A 22 5.97 -0.58 9.64
C ARG A 22 5.79 -1.91 10.38
N THR A 23 4.57 -2.27 10.77
CA THR A 23 4.26 -3.60 11.33
C THR A 23 4.60 -4.71 10.33
N HIS A 24 4.38 -4.45 9.04
CA HIS A 24 4.78 -5.32 7.92
C HIS A 24 6.25 -5.15 7.50
N GLN A 25 7.08 -4.50 8.33
CA GLN A 25 8.53 -4.32 8.13
C GLN A 25 8.89 -3.54 6.85
N TYR A 26 8.05 -2.59 6.44
CA TYR A 26 8.37 -1.64 5.38
C TYR A 26 8.91 -0.32 5.95
N ASP A 27 10.04 0.11 5.40
CA ASP A 27 10.58 1.45 5.66
C ASP A 27 9.91 2.49 4.78
N ILE A 28 9.60 3.66 5.35
CA ILE A 28 9.04 4.79 4.60
C ILE A 28 10.18 5.56 3.94
N GLU A 29 10.13 5.67 2.60
CA GLU A 29 11.06 6.47 1.80
C GLU A 29 10.62 7.92 1.72
N ARG A 30 9.32 8.15 1.49
CA ARG A 30 8.75 9.48 1.29
C ARG A 30 7.39 9.58 1.97
N GLN A 31 7.12 10.73 2.58
CA GLN A 31 5.84 11.06 3.19
C GLN A 31 5.56 12.55 2.99
N ASP A 32 4.58 12.88 2.14
CA ASP A 32 4.09 14.23 1.91
C ASP A 32 2.71 14.41 2.53
N GLY A 33 2.49 15.57 3.13
CA GLY A 33 1.23 15.96 3.76
C GLY A 33 0.31 16.79 2.85
N PRO A 34 -0.84 17.27 3.36
CA PRO A 34 -1.85 18.01 2.62
C PRO A 34 -1.29 19.14 1.72
N PRO A 35 -1.94 19.44 0.57
CA PRO A 35 -3.33 19.11 0.22
C PRO A 35 -3.56 17.69 -0.28
N ASN A 36 -2.55 17.02 -0.84
CA ASN A 36 -2.60 15.60 -1.20
C ASN A 36 -1.59 14.83 -0.34
N ILE A 37 -2.01 13.71 0.23
CA ILE A 37 -1.10 12.88 1.03
C ILE A 37 -0.49 11.82 0.12
N TYR A 38 0.82 11.67 0.22
CA TYR A 38 1.57 10.66 -0.54
C TYR A 38 2.57 9.97 0.37
N ILE A 39 2.45 8.66 0.55
CA ILE A 39 3.37 7.84 1.34
C ILE A 39 3.95 6.78 0.41
N THR A 40 5.26 6.63 0.39
CA THR A 40 5.94 5.59 -0.40
C THR A 40 6.94 4.87 0.47
N THR A 41 6.94 3.54 0.39
CA THR A 41 7.94 2.72 1.06
C THR A 41 9.20 2.61 0.22
N ARG A 42 10.32 2.22 0.84
CA ARG A 42 11.45 1.68 0.08
C ARG A 42 11.04 0.37 -0.60
N TRP A 43 11.76 0.01 -1.65
CA TRP A 43 11.71 -1.35 -2.18
C TRP A 43 12.23 -2.32 -1.13
N ARG A 44 11.42 -3.34 -0.81
CA ARG A 44 11.78 -4.40 0.12
C ARG A 44 11.98 -5.70 -0.65
N GLN A 45 13.17 -6.28 -0.54
CA GLN A 45 13.44 -7.62 -1.05
C GLN A 45 12.67 -8.67 -0.23
N ARG A 46 12.13 -9.65 -0.94
CA ARG A 46 11.49 -10.83 -0.38
C ARG A 46 11.84 -12.06 -1.22
N GLY A 47 11.71 -13.23 -0.61
CA GLY A 47 11.69 -14.47 -1.36
C GLY A 47 10.48 -14.50 -2.31
N PRO A 48 10.62 -15.15 -3.47
CA PRO A 48 9.50 -15.37 -4.38
C PRO A 48 8.45 -16.27 -3.72
N PHE A 49 7.19 -16.00 -4.05
CA PHE A 49 6.04 -16.84 -3.72
C PHE A 49 6.11 -18.19 -4.43
N ASP A 50 5.27 -19.15 -4.06
CA ASP A 50 5.31 -20.48 -4.65
C ASP A 50 4.96 -20.41 -6.14
N ASP A 51 3.91 -19.66 -6.49
CA ASP A 51 3.49 -19.43 -7.87
C ASP A 51 4.50 -18.59 -8.68
N GLU A 52 5.23 -17.69 -8.03
CA GLU A 52 6.34 -16.94 -8.65
C GLU A 52 7.54 -17.85 -8.92
N ARG A 53 7.87 -18.77 -8.01
CA ARG A 53 8.95 -19.75 -8.21
C ARG A 53 8.64 -20.69 -9.36
N GLU A 54 7.40 -21.17 -9.45
CA GLU A 54 6.94 -21.97 -10.58
C GLU A 54 7.04 -21.22 -11.92
N ALA A 55 6.90 -19.89 -11.88
CA ALA A 55 7.10 -19.01 -13.03
C ALA A 55 8.59 -18.67 -13.33
N GLY A 56 9.55 -19.22 -12.56
CA GLY A 56 10.98 -19.00 -12.77
C GLY A 56 11.54 -17.70 -12.17
N ILE A 57 10.84 -17.11 -11.20
CA ILE A 57 11.30 -15.94 -10.44
C ILE A 57 12.20 -16.40 -9.29
N GLU A 58 13.38 -15.78 -9.17
CA GLU A 58 14.35 -16.07 -8.10
C GLU A 58 14.29 -15.07 -6.95
N MET A 59 14.05 -13.80 -7.29
CA MET A 59 13.96 -12.72 -6.31
C MET A 59 12.80 -11.80 -6.65
N ALA A 60 12.16 -11.27 -5.63
CA ALA A 60 11.12 -10.27 -5.78
C ALA A 60 11.38 -9.07 -4.86
N GLN A 61 10.98 -7.90 -5.31
CA GLN A 61 10.94 -6.68 -4.53
C GLN A 61 9.54 -6.12 -4.56
N THR A 62 9.06 -5.65 -3.41
CA THR A 62 7.75 -5.04 -3.30
C THR A 62 7.88 -3.65 -2.71
N ARG A 63 7.07 -2.73 -3.22
CA ARG A 63 6.92 -1.37 -2.70
C ARG A 63 5.45 -1.02 -2.61
N PHE A 64 5.08 -0.28 -1.58
CA PHE A 64 3.75 0.27 -1.42
C PHE A 64 3.75 1.79 -1.57
N VAL A 65 2.72 2.27 -2.25
CA VAL A 65 2.42 3.69 -2.43
C VAL A 65 1.02 3.95 -1.94
N VAL A 66 0.85 4.81 -0.94
CA VAL A 66 -0.45 5.25 -0.45
C VAL A 66 -0.69 6.67 -0.92
N GLU A 67 -1.83 6.89 -1.55
CA GLU A 67 -2.30 8.20 -1.98
C GLU A 67 -3.60 8.53 -1.25
N ALA A 68 -3.69 9.73 -0.69
CA ALA A 68 -4.97 10.25 -0.23
C ALA A 68 -5.23 11.63 -0.82
N ARG A 69 -6.46 11.81 -1.33
CA ARG A 69 -6.90 13.08 -1.95
C ARG A 69 -8.14 13.60 -1.24
N PRO A 70 -8.30 14.93 -1.09
CA PRO A 70 -9.51 15.52 -0.54
C PRO A 70 -10.72 15.10 -1.39
N ARG A 71 -11.79 14.64 -0.74
CA ARG A 71 -13.02 14.22 -1.42
C ARG A 71 -14.23 15.05 -1.05
N THR A 72 -14.43 15.29 0.25
CA THR A 72 -15.57 16.03 0.78
C THR A 72 -15.16 16.72 2.07
N ARG A 73 -16.05 17.53 2.65
CA ARG A 73 -15.96 17.96 4.04
C ARG A 73 -17.00 17.23 4.89
N ASN A 74 -16.68 16.98 6.15
CA ASN A 74 -17.67 16.53 7.13
C ASN A 74 -18.55 17.72 7.57
N PRO A 75 -19.65 17.49 8.31
CA PRO A 75 -20.52 18.56 8.82
C PRO A 75 -19.81 19.58 9.73
N GLU A 76 -18.70 19.19 10.35
CA GLU A 76 -17.85 20.06 11.20
C GLU A 76 -16.84 20.89 10.38
N GLY A 77 -16.86 20.79 9.04
CA GLY A 77 -15.99 21.54 8.14
C GLY A 77 -14.59 20.94 7.93
N GLN A 78 -14.31 19.75 8.47
CA GLN A 78 -13.04 19.05 8.27
C GLN A 78 -12.99 18.34 6.93
N ASP A 79 -11.85 18.43 6.22
CA ASP A 79 -11.65 17.70 4.97
C ASP A 79 -11.58 16.18 5.24
N ILE A 80 -12.30 15.42 4.42
CA ILE A 80 -12.31 13.97 4.39
C ILE A 80 -11.63 13.51 3.10
N TYR A 81 -10.64 12.65 3.25
CA TYR A 81 -9.79 12.18 2.18
C TYR A 81 -10.25 10.80 1.71
N SER A 82 -10.27 10.56 0.41
CA SER A 82 -10.31 9.19 -0.14
C SER A 82 -8.90 8.61 -0.16
N VAL A 83 -8.70 7.44 0.42
CA VAL A 83 -7.40 6.79 0.57
C VAL A 83 -7.31 5.58 -0.36
N ARG A 84 -6.20 5.46 -1.08
CA ARG A 84 -5.89 4.31 -1.94
C ARG A 84 -4.48 3.83 -1.68
N ILE A 85 -4.25 2.55 -1.90
CA ILE A 85 -2.91 1.96 -1.87
C ILE A 85 -2.63 1.26 -3.18
N ARG A 86 -1.40 1.40 -3.68
CA ARG A 86 -0.84 0.68 -4.81
C ARG A 86 0.32 -0.17 -4.33
N ALA A 87 0.30 -1.46 -4.69
CA ALA A 87 1.44 -2.35 -4.57
C ALA A 87 2.15 -2.45 -5.92
N GLU A 88 3.45 -2.29 -5.90
CA GLU A 88 4.35 -2.47 -7.03
C GLU A 88 5.24 -3.69 -6.76
N ASN A 89 5.45 -4.52 -7.78
CA ASN A 89 6.28 -5.71 -7.72
C ASN A 89 7.36 -5.58 -8.80
N MET A 90 8.61 -5.78 -8.42
CA MET A 90 9.70 -6.03 -9.36
C MET A 90 10.18 -7.45 -9.13
N VAL A 91 10.46 -8.18 -10.20
CA VAL A 91 10.93 -9.56 -10.11
C VAL A 91 12.21 -9.71 -10.90
N GLN A 92 13.03 -10.67 -10.51
CA GLN A 92 14.23 -11.06 -11.22
C GLN A 92 14.06 -12.52 -11.65
N MET A 93 14.15 -12.76 -12.96
CA MET A 93 14.01 -14.09 -13.55
C MET A 93 15.37 -14.71 -13.85
N THR A 94 15.49 -16.04 -13.67
CA THR A 94 16.71 -16.80 -14.00
C THR A 94 17.11 -16.66 -15.47
N ARG A 95 16.12 -16.50 -16.36
CA ARG A 95 16.31 -16.60 -17.80
C ARG A 95 16.98 -15.36 -18.43
N ASP A 96 16.85 -14.20 -17.79
CA ASP A 96 17.22 -12.91 -18.38
C ASP A 96 18.51 -12.33 -17.78
N GLY A 97 19.39 -13.18 -17.25
CA GLY A 97 20.72 -12.77 -16.80
C GLY A 97 20.74 -11.88 -15.55
N GLY A 98 19.62 -11.77 -14.84
CA GLY A 98 19.51 -11.05 -13.57
C GLY A 98 19.04 -9.60 -13.66
N ASP A 99 18.44 -9.16 -14.77
CA ASP A 99 17.80 -7.84 -14.81
C ASP A 99 16.49 -7.83 -14.01
N TRP A 100 16.20 -6.70 -13.37
CA TRP A 100 14.95 -6.49 -12.64
C TRP A 100 13.84 -6.09 -13.61
N GLU A 101 12.81 -6.94 -13.73
CA GLU A 101 11.62 -6.63 -14.49
C GLU A 101 10.60 -5.91 -13.62
N THR A 102 10.25 -4.69 -14.03
CA THR A 102 9.26 -3.85 -13.33
C THR A 102 7.81 -4.22 -13.62
N GLU A 103 7.58 -5.14 -14.56
CA GLU A 103 6.26 -5.60 -15.00
C GLU A 103 6.15 -7.14 -14.91
N GLY A 104 6.77 -7.73 -13.88
CA GLY A 104 6.65 -9.16 -13.61
C GLY A 104 5.20 -9.64 -13.49
N PRO A 105 4.93 -10.93 -13.70
CA PRO A 105 3.58 -11.49 -13.63
C PRO A 105 2.93 -11.17 -12.28
N VAL A 106 1.72 -10.62 -12.33
CA VAL A 106 0.90 -10.42 -11.13
C VAL A 106 0.30 -11.77 -10.76
N THR A 107 0.96 -12.46 -9.84
CA THR A 107 0.56 -13.80 -9.41
C THR A 107 -0.56 -13.74 -8.35
N THR A 108 -1.18 -14.89 -8.09
CA THR A 108 -2.32 -14.96 -7.15
C THR A 108 -1.83 -14.75 -5.72
N GLU A 109 -0.69 -15.31 -5.37
CA GLU A 109 -0.10 -15.17 -4.03
C GLU A 109 0.40 -13.74 -3.79
N PHE A 110 1.02 -13.09 -4.78
CA PHE A 110 1.39 -11.67 -4.65
C PHE A 110 0.14 -10.80 -4.44
N ARG A 111 -0.94 -11.06 -5.18
CA ARG A 111 -2.22 -10.36 -4.99
C ARG A 111 -2.76 -10.57 -3.58
N ALA A 112 -2.76 -11.81 -3.06
CA ALA A 112 -3.27 -12.14 -1.74
C ALA A 112 -2.43 -11.49 -0.63
N TYR A 113 -1.11 -11.51 -0.76
CA TYR A 113 -0.18 -10.84 0.12
C TYR A 113 -0.45 -9.33 0.20
N ALA A 114 -0.50 -8.67 -0.96
CA ALA A 114 -0.71 -7.24 -1.03
C ALA A 114 -2.12 -6.83 -0.59
N SER A 115 -3.15 -7.64 -0.86
CA SER A 115 -4.51 -7.39 -0.36
C SER A 115 -4.60 -7.51 1.16
N GLY A 116 -3.87 -8.44 1.78
CA GLY A 116 -3.82 -8.55 3.24
C GLY A 116 -3.34 -7.26 3.91
N ILE A 117 -2.26 -6.66 3.38
CA ILE A 117 -1.76 -5.37 3.87
C ILE A 117 -2.78 -4.25 3.61
N ALA A 118 -3.43 -4.24 2.45
CA ALA A 118 -4.48 -3.26 2.15
C ALA A 118 -5.67 -3.37 3.12
N ASP A 119 -6.09 -4.59 3.45
CA ASP A 119 -7.19 -4.85 4.37
C ASP A 119 -6.84 -4.49 5.82
N ASP A 120 -5.59 -4.68 6.25
CA ASP A 120 -5.08 -4.22 7.55
C ASP A 120 -5.13 -2.69 7.65
N ILE A 121 -4.70 -1.98 6.59
CA ILE A 121 -4.78 -0.51 6.56
C ILE A 121 -6.25 -0.08 6.58
N ARG A 122 -7.12 -0.69 5.76
CA ARG A 122 -8.55 -0.39 5.76
C ARG A 122 -9.17 -0.56 7.14
N SER A 123 -8.86 -1.67 7.81
CA SER A 123 -9.33 -1.97 9.17
C SER A 123 -8.85 -0.91 10.15
N SER A 124 -7.58 -0.53 10.09
CA SER A 124 -7.02 0.55 10.90
C SER A 124 -7.72 1.90 10.66
N LEU A 125 -7.97 2.28 9.39
CA LEU A 125 -8.69 3.51 9.06
C LEU A 125 -10.11 3.51 9.64
N SER A 126 -10.85 2.40 9.50
CA SER A 126 -12.24 2.29 9.95
C SER A 126 -12.42 2.47 11.47
N THR A 127 -11.44 2.08 12.28
CA THR A 127 -11.54 2.18 13.75
C THR A 127 -11.35 3.60 14.31
N GLY A 128 -10.84 4.56 13.53
CA GLY A 128 -10.68 5.96 13.98
C GLY A 128 -11.79 6.90 13.52
N ILE A 129 -12.66 6.47 12.62
CA ILE A 129 -13.86 7.24 12.27
C ILE A 129 -14.89 7.00 13.37
N ARG A 130 -14.75 7.69 14.50
CA ARG A 130 -15.89 7.91 15.39
C ARG A 130 -16.80 8.93 14.69
N MET A 131 -17.76 8.45 13.91
CA MET A 131 -18.93 9.27 13.60
C MET A 131 -19.64 9.50 14.94
N VAL A 132 -19.44 10.66 15.54
CA VAL A 132 -20.29 11.11 16.63
C VAL A 132 -21.66 11.31 15.99
N GLY A 133 -22.55 10.34 16.22
CA GLY A 133 -23.96 10.47 15.85
C GLY A 133 -24.62 11.56 16.69
N PRO A 134 -25.68 12.20 16.15
CA PRO A 134 -26.39 13.30 16.81
C PRO A 134 -26.99 12.93 18.17
#